data_AF-A0A6C0KM47-F1
#
_entry.id   AF-A0A6C0KM47-F1
#
_cell.length_a   1.000
_cell.length_b   1.000
_cell.length_c   1.000
_cell.angle_alpha   90.00
_cell.angle_beta   90.00
_cell.angle_gamma   90.00
#
_symmetry.space_group_name_H-M   'P 1'
#
loop_
_entity.id
_entity.type
_entity.pdbx_description
1 polymer ?
#
loop_
_entity_poly.entity_id
_entity_poly.type
_entity_poly.pdbx_seq_one_letter_code
_entity_poly.pdbx_strand_id
1 'polypeptide(L)'
;MSIDDVKKFWNDRPCNIRHSNKSLSTKEFFIDVSTKKYFAEPHILNFINHFDYKDKKILEIGCGIGTAAQSFVEKGAIYTGIDISDKSIEIAKQRFELFNLNGTFMQGNAENMNMFHDNSFDLVYSFGVIHHTENPEKIIDEIYRLVKPGGEIKIMLYAKDSWKKMMIDRNLDQYEAQAGCPIAYTYSRNEIFELFKKFSNIHIYQDHIFPYKVEEYKNNIYVFQDYFEHMPKNIFSELQKILGWHLCITCTKEENILNDNISISSYNFPWPHTIIDNMFRNDIIINAANSICDYDDIDIENYKEYKNEYANKKEISNISFFPEQVKNIIRYLRTPEFIHKLENITGIYNLIIDEQIYGGGISISPNGAKLEKHIDFNINSDINMYRAVNLILYFNDNWTEENGGCFQLFDEKSNEIKKICPSINKAIIFSSNNKTMHGFNEIKHAKSRKSLNLWYYTERKPDYVDKYPHNTHWL
;
A
#
# COMPACT_ATOMS: atom_id res chain seq x y z
N MET A 1 6.96 16.21 -31.29
CA MET A 1 6.82 14.83 -31.80
C MET A 1 5.51 14.31 -31.24
N SER A 2 4.65 13.71 -32.05
CA SER A 2 3.25 13.41 -31.67
C SER A 2 3.05 11.95 -31.24
N ILE A 3 1.97 11.65 -30.54
CA ILE A 3 1.54 10.26 -30.24
C ILE A 3 1.34 9.42 -31.52
N ASP A 4 0.97 10.05 -32.63
CA ASP A 4 0.83 9.38 -33.93
C ASP A 4 2.18 8.91 -34.49
N ASP A 5 3.26 9.66 -34.24
CA ASP A 5 4.62 9.25 -34.62
C ASP A 5 5.05 8.02 -33.82
N VAL A 6 4.73 7.98 -32.52
CA VAL A 6 4.97 6.82 -31.63
C VAL A 6 4.17 5.61 -32.12
N LYS A 7 2.88 5.80 -32.41
CA LYS A 7 2.01 4.74 -32.94
C LYS A 7 2.56 4.17 -34.24
N LYS A 8 2.93 5.03 -35.18
CA LYS A 8 3.51 4.61 -36.48
C LYS A 8 4.79 3.80 -36.27
N PHE A 9 5.71 4.27 -35.44
CA PHE A 9 6.96 3.56 -35.14
C PHE A 9 6.71 2.12 -34.64
N TRP A 10 5.79 1.95 -33.68
CA TRP A 10 5.48 0.62 -33.12
C TRP A 10 4.62 -0.26 -34.03
N ASN A 11 3.84 0.32 -34.95
CA ASN A 11 3.16 -0.42 -36.01
C ASN A 11 4.16 -0.97 -37.04
N ASP A 12 5.17 -0.19 -37.41
CA ASP A 12 6.20 -0.58 -38.39
C ASP A 12 7.15 -1.63 -37.81
N ARG A 13 7.34 -1.63 -36.48
CA ARG A 13 8.25 -2.55 -35.78
C ARG A 13 7.66 -3.04 -34.44
N PRO A 14 6.69 -3.97 -34.45
CA PRO A 14 6.20 -4.58 -33.21
C PRO A 14 7.35 -5.21 -32.42
N CYS A 15 7.33 -5.02 -31.10
CA CYS A 15 8.43 -5.46 -30.24
C CYS A 15 8.61 -6.99 -30.34
N ASN A 16 9.87 -7.44 -30.46
CA ASN A 16 10.28 -8.85 -30.59
C ASN A 16 9.82 -9.59 -31.87
N ILE A 17 9.21 -8.90 -32.84
CA ILE A 17 8.69 -9.53 -34.07
C ILE A 17 9.78 -10.27 -34.88
N ARG A 18 11.05 -9.87 -34.74
CA ARG A 18 12.21 -10.46 -35.43
C ARG A 18 12.91 -11.55 -34.63
N HIS A 19 12.33 -12.02 -33.53
CA HIS A 19 12.95 -13.07 -32.70
C HIS A 19 12.79 -14.47 -33.28
N SER A 20 11.98 -14.64 -34.33
CA SER A 20 11.85 -15.90 -35.07
C SER A 20 11.78 -15.64 -36.57
N ASN A 21 12.33 -16.57 -37.34
CA ASN A 21 12.21 -16.61 -38.81
C ASN A 21 11.05 -17.52 -39.27
N LYS A 22 10.28 -18.08 -38.33
CA LYS A 22 9.09 -18.89 -38.62
C LYS A 22 7.93 -18.01 -39.09
N SER A 23 6.92 -18.63 -39.69
CA SER A 23 5.72 -17.90 -40.09
C SER A 23 4.97 -17.42 -38.84
N LEU A 24 4.59 -16.14 -38.84
CA LEU A 24 3.86 -15.49 -37.75
C LEU A 24 2.51 -16.18 -37.42
N SER A 25 1.97 -16.95 -38.36
CA SER A 25 0.73 -17.71 -38.22
C SER A 25 0.88 -19.05 -37.51
N THR A 26 2.01 -19.37 -36.87
CA THR A 26 2.25 -20.68 -36.25
C THR A 26 2.63 -20.59 -34.77
N LYS A 27 2.37 -21.67 -34.02
CA LYS A 27 2.74 -21.76 -32.59
C LYS A 27 4.25 -21.66 -32.39
N GLU A 28 5.02 -22.23 -33.30
CA GLU A 28 6.49 -22.28 -33.24
C GLU A 28 7.08 -20.87 -33.27
N PHE A 29 6.50 -19.95 -34.06
CA PHE A 29 6.92 -18.55 -34.03
C PHE A 29 6.80 -17.94 -32.64
N PHE A 30 5.66 -18.10 -31.98
CA PHE A 30 5.43 -17.55 -30.65
C PHE A 30 6.27 -18.23 -29.56
N ILE A 31 6.53 -19.54 -29.70
CA ILE A 31 7.42 -20.29 -28.82
C ILE A 31 8.86 -19.78 -28.96
N ASP A 32 9.36 -19.61 -30.18
CA ASP A 32 10.69 -19.06 -30.46
C ASP A 32 10.83 -17.64 -29.87
N VAL A 33 9.84 -16.78 -30.10
CA VAL A 33 9.79 -15.40 -29.58
C VAL A 33 9.88 -15.39 -28.05
N SER A 34 9.04 -16.18 -27.37
CA SER A 34 9.07 -16.29 -25.90
C SER A 34 10.39 -16.83 -25.40
N THR A 35 10.88 -17.90 -26.02
CA THR A 35 12.12 -18.58 -25.61
C THR A 35 13.30 -17.62 -25.71
N LYS A 36 13.45 -16.93 -26.85
CA LYS A 36 14.53 -15.96 -27.06
C LYS A 36 14.43 -14.76 -26.11
N LYS A 37 13.20 -14.25 -25.87
CA LYS A 37 12.98 -13.13 -24.95
C LYS A 37 13.39 -13.51 -23.52
N TYR A 38 12.84 -14.60 -22.98
CA TYR A 38 13.12 -15.01 -21.60
C TYR A 38 14.53 -15.57 -21.39
N PHE A 39 15.19 -16.04 -22.46
CA PHE A 39 16.61 -16.37 -22.43
C PHE A 39 17.48 -15.12 -22.25
N ALA A 40 17.19 -14.05 -23.01
CA ALA A 40 17.95 -12.80 -22.93
C ALA A 40 17.61 -11.97 -21.67
N GLU A 41 16.36 -12.05 -21.21
CA GLU A 41 15.81 -11.28 -20.11
C GLU A 41 15.13 -12.19 -19.07
N PRO A 42 15.87 -13.08 -18.38
CA PRO A 42 15.29 -14.05 -17.45
C PRO A 42 14.63 -13.40 -16.23
N HIS A 43 15.06 -12.19 -15.86
CA HIS A 43 14.50 -11.44 -14.74
C HIS A 43 13.02 -11.04 -14.94
N ILE A 44 12.52 -11.04 -16.19
CA ILE A 44 11.09 -10.84 -16.48
C ILE A 44 10.25 -11.93 -15.80
N LEU A 45 10.69 -13.18 -15.88
CA LEU A 45 9.93 -14.29 -15.29
C LEU A 45 9.90 -14.17 -13.77
N ASN A 46 11.01 -13.80 -13.15
CA ASN A 46 11.06 -13.53 -11.71
C ASN A 46 10.09 -12.40 -11.34
N PHE A 47 10.10 -11.30 -12.10
CA PHE A 47 9.21 -10.16 -11.86
C PHE A 47 7.73 -10.54 -11.95
N ILE A 48 7.38 -11.38 -12.92
CA ILE A 48 6.04 -11.93 -13.10
C ILE A 48 5.66 -12.89 -11.95
N ASN A 49 6.52 -13.83 -11.56
CA ASN A 49 6.14 -14.96 -10.73
C ASN A 49 5.73 -14.63 -9.28
N HIS A 50 6.07 -13.43 -8.78
CA HIS A 50 5.72 -13.01 -7.42
C HIS A 50 4.32 -12.37 -7.32
N PHE A 51 3.27 -13.06 -7.76
CA PHE A 51 1.87 -12.63 -7.62
C PHE A 51 0.93 -13.84 -7.77
N ASP A 52 -0.17 -13.88 -7.01
CA ASP A 52 -1.21 -14.89 -7.18
C ASP A 52 -2.20 -14.44 -8.26
N TYR A 53 -2.09 -15.03 -9.45
CA TYR A 53 -2.87 -14.63 -10.62
C TYR A 53 -4.27 -15.24 -10.66
N LYS A 54 -4.55 -16.26 -9.85
CA LYS A 54 -5.77 -17.05 -9.99
C LYS A 54 -7.00 -16.16 -9.74
N ASP A 55 -7.88 -16.10 -10.73
CA ASP A 55 -9.12 -15.32 -10.73
C ASP A 55 -8.91 -13.80 -10.52
N LYS A 56 -7.68 -13.30 -10.69
CA LYS A 56 -7.34 -11.87 -10.57
C LYS A 56 -7.51 -11.15 -11.90
N LYS A 57 -8.05 -9.93 -11.85
CA LYS A 57 -8.17 -9.05 -13.02
C LYS A 57 -6.87 -8.30 -13.24
N ILE A 58 -6.25 -8.51 -14.40
CA ILE A 58 -4.96 -7.92 -14.76
C ILE A 58 -5.13 -6.95 -15.92
N LEU A 59 -4.51 -5.78 -15.79
CA LEU A 59 -4.30 -4.85 -16.90
C LEU A 59 -2.82 -4.87 -17.30
N GLU A 60 -2.51 -5.21 -18.54
CA GLU A 60 -1.18 -5.02 -19.12
C GLU A 60 -1.17 -3.79 -20.03
N ILE A 61 -0.30 -2.82 -19.74
CA ILE A 61 -0.07 -1.63 -20.56
C ILE A 61 1.10 -1.89 -21.51
N GLY A 62 0.83 -1.75 -22.81
CA GLY A 62 1.74 -2.08 -23.90
C GLY A 62 1.98 -3.59 -24.00
N CYS A 63 0.90 -4.35 -24.20
CA CYS A 63 0.96 -5.82 -24.25
C CYS A 63 1.76 -6.39 -25.43
N GLY A 64 2.09 -5.56 -26.44
CA GLY A 64 2.84 -5.96 -27.61
C GLY A 64 2.19 -7.17 -28.29
N ILE A 65 3.01 -8.17 -28.60
CA ILE A 65 2.56 -9.43 -29.23
C ILE A 65 2.16 -10.53 -28.21
N GLY A 66 1.78 -10.13 -26.98
CA GLY A 66 1.15 -11.02 -25.99
C GLY A 66 2.09 -12.00 -25.26
N THR A 67 3.39 -11.69 -25.14
CA THR A 67 4.36 -12.61 -24.52
C THR A 67 4.17 -12.78 -23.01
N ALA A 68 3.96 -11.69 -22.27
CA ALA A 68 3.65 -11.78 -20.84
C ALA A 68 2.18 -12.18 -20.61
N ALA A 69 1.27 -11.62 -21.42
CA ALA A 69 -0.15 -11.99 -21.50
C ALA A 69 -0.41 -13.50 -21.42
N GLN A 70 0.27 -14.28 -22.27
CA GLN A 70 0.15 -15.75 -22.25
C GLN A 70 0.49 -16.33 -20.87
N SER A 71 1.59 -15.88 -20.25
CA SER A 71 2.00 -16.38 -18.94
C SER A 71 1.00 -16.02 -17.83
N PHE A 72 0.36 -14.85 -17.89
CA PHE A 72 -0.66 -14.46 -16.92
C PHE A 72 -1.91 -15.35 -17.03
N VAL A 73 -2.40 -15.58 -18.25
CA VAL A 73 -3.59 -16.41 -18.49
C VAL A 73 -3.35 -17.87 -18.13
N GLU A 74 -2.18 -18.42 -18.46
CA GLU A 74 -1.78 -19.78 -18.06
C GLU A 74 -1.73 -19.94 -16.53
N LYS A 75 -1.52 -18.85 -15.78
CA LYS A 75 -1.57 -18.82 -14.31
C LYS A 75 -2.98 -18.52 -13.75
N GLY A 76 -4.00 -18.42 -14.59
CA GLY A 76 -5.40 -18.25 -14.19
C GLY A 76 -5.89 -16.81 -14.10
N ALA A 77 -5.18 -15.84 -14.69
CA ALA A 77 -5.60 -14.45 -14.71
C ALA A 77 -6.82 -14.19 -15.62
N ILE A 78 -7.66 -13.25 -15.21
CA ILE A 78 -8.66 -12.58 -16.06
C ILE A 78 -7.95 -11.41 -16.75
N TYR A 79 -7.50 -11.64 -17.98
CA TYR A 79 -6.55 -10.76 -18.66
C TYR A 79 -7.19 -9.69 -19.54
N THR A 80 -6.71 -8.45 -19.40
CA THR A 80 -6.92 -7.33 -20.34
C THR A 80 -5.57 -6.72 -20.72
N GLY A 81 -5.31 -6.55 -22.01
CA GLY A 81 -4.12 -5.91 -22.54
C GLY A 81 -4.48 -4.71 -23.41
N ILE A 82 -3.74 -3.61 -23.24
CA ILE A 82 -3.82 -2.45 -24.12
C ILE A 82 -2.50 -2.20 -24.84
N ASP A 83 -2.55 -1.70 -26.07
CA ASP A 83 -1.37 -1.26 -26.81
C ASP A 83 -1.75 -0.13 -27.78
N ILE A 84 -0.82 0.77 -28.08
CA ILE A 84 -1.05 1.85 -29.04
C ILE A 84 -1.07 1.30 -30.49
N SER A 85 -0.33 0.21 -30.73
CA SER A 85 -0.11 -0.43 -32.03
C SER A 85 -1.23 -1.42 -32.36
N ASP A 86 -2.01 -1.10 -33.39
CA ASP A 86 -3.03 -2.01 -33.95
C ASP A 86 -2.40 -3.32 -34.42
N LYS A 87 -1.17 -3.25 -34.96
CA LYS A 87 -0.48 -4.44 -35.46
C LYS A 87 -0.07 -5.38 -34.34
N SER A 88 0.43 -4.84 -33.22
CA SER A 88 0.73 -5.61 -32.02
C SER A 88 -0.52 -6.33 -31.50
N ILE A 89 -1.65 -5.62 -31.42
CA ILE A 89 -2.93 -6.18 -30.98
C ILE A 89 -3.41 -7.32 -31.88
N GLU A 90 -3.31 -7.17 -33.21
CA GLU A 90 -3.67 -8.24 -34.16
C GLU A 90 -2.85 -9.50 -33.91
N ILE A 91 -1.53 -9.36 -33.76
CA ILE A 91 -0.61 -10.49 -33.54
C ILE A 91 -0.85 -11.15 -32.17
N ALA A 92 -1.11 -10.36 -31.12
CA ALA A 92 -1.43 -10.89 -29.80
C ALA A 92 -2.74 -11.70 -29.79
N LYS A 93 -3.76 -11.26 -30.54
CA LYS A 93 -5.00 -12.03 -30.73
C LYS A 93 -4.75 -13.35 -31.46
N GLN A 94 -3.95 -13.34 -32.54
CA GLN A 94 -3.58 -14.56 -33.26
C GLN A 94 -2.84 -15.55 -32.37
N ARG A 95 -1.95 -15.06 -31.51
CA ARG A 95 -1.30 -15.88 -30.49
C ARG A 95 -2.34 -16.57 -29.60
N PHE A 96 -3.25 -15.81 -29.03
CA PHE A 96 -4.26 -16.34 -28.11
C PHE A 96 -5.16 -17.38 -28.78
N GLU A 97 -5.57 -17.13 -30.03
CA GLU A 97 -6.32 -18.10 -30.84
C GLU A 97 -5.55 -19.41 -31.02
N LEU A 98 -4.28 -19.34 -31.44
CA LEU A 98 -3.45 -20.53 -31.65
C LEU A 98 -3.29 -21.34 -30.36
N PHE A 99 -3.04 -20.70 -29.22
CA PHE A 99 -2.85 -21.38 -27.93
C PHE A 99 -4.15 -21.72 -27.20
N ASN A 100 -5.33 -21.42 -27.78
CA ASN A 100 -6.64 -21.59 -27.14
C ASN A 100 -6.74 -20.85 -25.78
N LEU A 101 -6.23 -19.62 -25.73
CA LEU A 101 -6.23 -18.75 -24.55
C LEU A 101 -7.33 -17.69 -24.65
N ASN A 102 -7.83 -17.24 -23.51
CA ASN A 102 -8.83 -16.19 -23.42
C ASN A 102 -8.21 -14.90 -22.86
N GLY A 103 -8.51 -13.76 -23.46
CA GLY A 103 -8.07 -12.45 -23.00
C GLY A 103 -8.67 -11.33 -23.83
N THR A 104 -8.79 -10.14 -23.22
CA THR A 104 -9.29 -8.95 -23.91
C THR A 104 -8.12 -8.12 -24.40
N PHE A 105 -8.13 -7.74 -25.69
CA PHE A 105 -7.09 -6.90 -26.29
C PHE A 105 -7.71 -5.66 -26.92
N MET A 106 -7.27 -4.48 -26.49
CA MET A 106 -7.81 -3.20 -26.92
C MET A 106 -6.69 -2.30 -27.45
N GLN A 107 -6.92 -1.66 -28.60
CA GLN A 107 -6.05 -0.57 -29.01
C GLN A 107 -6.42 0.68 -28.19
N GLY A 108 -5.41 1.36 -27.65
CA GLY A 108 -5.64 2.52 -26.80
C GLY A 108 -4.36 3.28 -26.44
N ASN A 109 -4.52 4.57 -26.13
CA ASN A 109 -3.45 5.39 -25.57
C ASN A 109 -3.48 5.27 -24.05
N ALA A 110 -2.40 4.78 -23.43
CA ALA A 110 -2.32 4.63 -21.98
C ALA A 110 -2.36 5.97 -21.22
N GLU A 111 -2.15 7.11 -21.90
CA GLU A 111 -2.33 8.43 -21.30
C GLU A 111 -3.81 8.80 -21.08
N ASN A 112 -4.74 8.03 -21.63
CA ASN A 112 -6.18 8.15 -21.39
C ASN A 112 -6.88 6.79 -21.56
N MET A 113 -7.22 6.16 -20.44
CA MET A 113 -7.85 4.84 -20.36
C MET A 113 -9.30 4.93 -19.84
N ASN A 114 -10.06 5.92 -20.31
CA ASN A 114 -11.46 6.14 -19.92
C ASN A 114 -12.43 4.99 -20.28
N MET A 115 -11.99 4.03 -21.10
CA MET A 115 -12.74 2.82 -21.39
C MET A 115 -12.86 1.87 -20.18
N PHE A 116 -12.07 2.08 -19.13
CA PHE A 116 -12.09 1.28 -17.92
C PHE A 116 -12.64 2.07 -16.72
N HIS A 117 -13.41 1.38 -15.88
CA HIS A 117 -13.89 1.92 -14.62
C HIS A 117 -12.77 1.98 -13.58
N ASP A 118 -12.89 2.93 -12.64
CA ASP A 118 -12.00 3.06 -11.50
C ASP A 118 -11.95 1.76 -10.68
N ASN A 119 -10.81 1.47 -10.06
CA ASN A 119 -10.62 0.31 -9.18
C ASN A 119 -11.05 -1.04 -9.81
N SER A 120 -10.72 -1.25 -11.09
CA SER A 120 -11.12 -2.45 -11.84
C SER A 120 -10.12 -3.60 -11.75
N PHE A 121 -8.84 -3.32 -11.49
CA PHE A 121 -7.76 -4.31 -11.64
C PHE A 121 -7.05 -4.61 -10.32
N ASP A 122 -6.79 -5.89 -10.09
CA ASP A 122 -6.03 -6.39 -8.94
C ASP A 122 -4.52 -6.20 -9.13
N LEU A 123 -4.04 -6.22 -10.39
CA LEU A 123 -2.68 -5.89 -10.75
C LEU A 123 -2.65 -5.10 -12.07
N VAL A 124 -1.85 -4.03 -12.10
CA VAL A 124 -1.48 -3.31 -13.32
C VAL A 124 -0.01 -3.56 -13.63
N TYR A 125 0.27 -4.07 -14.82
CA TYR A 125 1.60 -4.48 -15.27
C TYR A 125 2.02 -3.67 -16.50
N SER A 126 3.27 -3.23 -16.55
CA SER A 126 3.86 -2.60 -17.75
C SER A 126 5.36 -2.89 -17.81
N PHE A 127 5.86 -3.38 -18.95
CA PHE A 127 7.28 -3.73 -19.07
C PHE A 127 7.92 -3.08 -20.29
N GLY A 128 8.62 -1.97 -20.08
CA GLY A 128 9.39 -1.32 -21.14
C GLY A 128 8.56 -0.44 -22.08
N VAL A 129 7.54 0.24 -21.56
CA VAL A 129 6.53 0.97 -22.37
C VAL A 129 6.40 2.42 -21.94
N ILE A 130 6.12 2.68 -20.66
CA ILE A 130 5.74 4.00 -20.14
C ILE A 130 6.77 5.10 -20.49
N HIS A 131 8.06 4.78 -20.49
CA HIS A 131 9.12 5.75 -20.81
C HIS A 131 9.24 6.11 -22.30
N HIS A 132 8.45 5.48 -23.17
CA HIS A 132 8.34 5.80 -24.60
C HIS A 132 7.10 6.66 -24.93
N THR A 133 6.44 7.22 -23.91
CA THR A 133 5.22 8.01 -24.06
C THR A 133 5.49 9.49 -23.81
N GLU A 134 4.62 10.37 -24.29
CA GLU A 134 4.83 11.82 -24.19
C GLU A 134 4.65 12.29 -22.74
N ASN A 135 3.63 11.77 -22.06
CA ASN A 135 3.28 12.14 -20.69
C ASN A 135 3.23 10.92 -19.75
N PRO A 136 4.38 10.37 -19.33
CA PRO A 136 4.43 9.24 -18.40
C PRO A 136 3.61 9.44 -17.12
N GLU A 137 3.63 10.66 -16.55
CA GLU A 137 2.86 11.07 -15.37
C GLU A 137 1.36 10.80 -15.51
N LYS A 138 0.77 11.07 -16.69
CA LYS A 138 -0.66 10.80 -16.94
C LYS A 138 -0.97 9.31 -16.90
N ILE A 139 -0.04 8.48 -17.36
CA ILE A 139 -0.19 7.03 -17.29
C ILE A 139 -0.15 6.59 -15.83
N ILE A 140 0.75 7.15 -15.02
CA ILE A 140 0.81 6.84 -13.59
C ILE A 140 -0.49 7.24 -12.88
N ASP A 141 -1.08 8.38 -13.22
CA ASP A 141 -2.39 8.80 -12.71
C ASP A 141 -3.51 7.84 -13.10
N GLU A 142 -3.54 7.38 -14.36
CA GLU A 142 -4.51 6.38 -14.81
C GLU A 142 -4.29 5.02 -14.13
N ILE A 143 -3.04 4.61 -13.92
CA ILE A 143 -2.72 3.39 -13.15
C ILE A 143 -3.28 3.52 -11.73
N TYR A 144 -3.07 4.65 -11.06
CA TYR A 144 -3.61 4.90 -9.73
C TYR A 144 -5.14 4.84 -9.73
N ARG A 145 -5.81 5.43 -10.73
CA ARG A 145 -7.28 5.38 -10.86
C ARG A 145 -7.81 3.96 -11.04
N LEU A 146 -7.14 3.16 -11.88
CA LEU A 146 -7.61 1.86 -12.34
C LEU A 146 -7.29 0.69 -11.40
N VAL A 147 -6.16 0.75 -10.70
CA VAL A 147 -5.81 -0.29 -9.73
C VAL A 147 -6.72 -0.20 -8.51
N LYS A 148 -7.16 -1.35 -8.01
CA LYS A 148 -7.94 -1.44 -6.77
C LYS A 148 -7.12 -0.96 -5.57
N PRO A 149 -7.78 -0.43 -4.53
CA PRO A 149 -7.24 -0.45 -3.18
C PRO A 149 -6.62 -1.81 -2.82
N GLY A 150 -5.40 -1.82 -2.31
CA GLY A 150 -4.64 -3.03 -2.01
C GLY A 150 -4.11 -3.78 -3.24
N GLY A 151 -4.40 -3.32 -4.46
CA GLY A 151 -3.89 -3.90 -5.70
C GLY A 151 -2.41 -3.57 -5.91
N GLU A 152 -1.73 -4.44 -6.66
CA GLU A 152 -0.29 -4.32 -6.95
C GLU A 152 -0.06 -3.62 -8.29
N ILE A 153 1.06 -2.91 -8.39
CA ILE A 153 1.55 -2.31 -9.61
C ILE A 153 2.95 -2.87 -9.85
N LYS A 154 3.20 -3.38 -11.07
CA LYS A 154 4.49 -3.92 -11.49
C LYS A 154 4.96 -3.26 -12.78
N ILE A 155 5.96 -2.40 -12.69
CA ILE A 155 6.43 -1.59 -13.82
C ILE A 155 7.93 -1.78 -14.03
N MET A 156 8.37 -1.81 -15.29
CA MET A 156 9.78 -1.69 -15.66
C MET A 156 10.05 -0.42 -16.46
N LEU A 157 11.04 0.37 -16.02
CA LEU A 157 11.54 1.59 -16.67
C LEU A 157 13.05 1.53 -16.91
N TYR A 158 13.58 2.41 -17.77
CA TYR A 158 15.01 2.45 -18.05
C TYR A 158 15.80 3.26 -17.03
N ALA A 159 16.90 2.67 -16.58
CA ALA A 159 17.78 3.27 -15.58
C ALA A 159 18.75 4.28 -16.22
N LYS A 160 18.82 5.48 -15.66
CA LYS A 160 19.77 6.53 -16.05
C LYS A 160 21.21 6.11 -15.74
N ASP A 161 21.41 5.51 -14.57
CA ASP A 161 22.71 5.03 -14.06
C ASP A 161 22.92 3.57 -14.45
N SER A 162 23.16 3.31 -15.73
CA SER A 162 23.27 1.95 -16.28
C SER A 162 24.43 1.80 -17.25
N TRP A 163 24.90 0.55 -17.39
CA TRP A 163 25.93 0.17 -18.36
C TRP A 163 25.51 0.57 -19.78
N LYS A 164 24.27 0.26 -20.17
CA LYS A 164 23.75 0.56 -21.50
C LYS A 164 23.73 2.07 -21.77
N LYS A 165 23.26 2.90 -20.82
CA LYS A 165 23.30 4.36 -20.98
C LYS A 165 24.72 4.87 -21.15
N MET A 166 25.63 4.39 -20.29
CA MET A 166 27.03 4.80 -20.31
C MET A 166 27.73 4.47 -21.62
N MET A 167 27.38 3.34 -22.25
CA MET A 167 27.92 2.92 -23.55
C MET A 167 27.32 3.74 -24.70
N ILE A 168 26.01 3.97 -24.68
CA ILE A 168 25.31 4.82 -25.67
C ILE A 168 25.87 6.25 -25.64
N ASP A 169 26.06 6.84 -24.46
CA ASP A 169 26.59 8.20 -24.30
C ASP A 169 28.03 8.35 -24.80
N ARG A 170 28.76 7.23 -24.90
CA ARG A 170 30.12 7.18 -25.46
C ARG A 170 30.15 6.78 -26.94
N ASN A 171 28.99 6.61 -27.58
CA ASN A 171 28.84 6.07 -28.94
C ASN A 171 29.46 4.67 -29.11
N LEU A 172 29.49 3.87 -28.03
CA LEU A 172 30.01 2.50 -28.02
C LEU A 172 28.90 1.45 -28.12
N ASP A 173 27.64 1.88 -28.00
CA ASP A 173 26.46 1.04 -28.16
C ASP A 173 25.32 1.90 -28.73
N GLN A 174 24.26 1.23 -29.16
CA GLN A 174 23.05 1.85 -29.69
C GLN A 174 21.81 1.22 -29.06
N TYR A 175 20.69 1.92 -29.17
CA TYR A 175 19.41 1.34 -28.79
C TYR A 175 19.03 0.20 -29.76
N GLU A 176 19.40 -1.04 -29.49
CA GLU A 176 19.23 -2.19 -30.43
C GLU A 176 17.79 -2.34 -30.97
N ALA A 177 16.80 -2.34 -30.07
CA ALA A 177 15.38 -2.48 -30.41
C ALA A 177 14.67 -1.15 -30.71
N GLN A 178 15.27 -0.01 -30.33
CA GLN A 178 14.63 1.31 -30.29
C GLN A 178 15.43 2.39 -31.04
N ALA A 179 16.39 2.01 -31.89
CA ALA A 179 17.07 2.97 -32.75
C ALA A 179 16.03 3.72 -33.59
N GLY A 180 15.99 5.05 -33.43
CA GLY A 180 14.99 5.91 -34.05
C GLY A 180 13.65 5.98 -33.31
N CYS A 181 13.55 5.45 -32.08
CA CYS A 181 12.36 5.62 -31.25
C CYS A 181 12.16 7.11 -30.93
N PRO A 182 10.96 7.66 -31.19
CA PRO A 182 10.63 9.06 -30.96
C PRO A 182 10.98 9.61 -29.57
N ILE A 183 10.74 8.82 -28.53
CA ILE A 183 10.78 9.23 -27.14
C ILE A 183 11.39 8.08 -26.33
N ALA A 184 12.36 8.38 -25.47
CA ALA A 184 12.92 7.42 -24.52
C ALA A 184 13.46 8.14 -23.29
N TYR A 185 12.68 8.13 -22.21
CA TYR A 185 13.11 8.66 -20.92
C TYR A 185 13.91 7.61 -20.12
N THR A 186 14.85 8.09 -19.31
CA THR A 186 15.60 7.27 -18.35
C THR A 186 15.50 7.90 -16.97
N TYR A 187 15.44 7.08 -15.92
CA TYR A 187 15.15 7.51 -14.56
C TYR A 187 16.25 7.10 -13.60
N SER A 188 16.55 7.98 -12.65
CA SER A 188 17.21 7.65 -11.39
C SER A 188 16.20 7.10 -10.38
N ARG A 189 16.68 6.47 -9.32
CA ARG A 189 15.80 5.96 -8.24
C ARG A 189 14.98 7.08 -7.58
N ASN A 190 15.54 8.27 -7.42
CA ASN A 190 14.82 9.41 -6.81
C ASN A 190 13.69 9.92 -7.71
N GLU A 191 13.92 10.00 -9.02
CA GLU A 191 12.87 10.37 -9.99
C GLU A 191 11.74 9.32 -9.99
N ILE A 192 12.04 8.03 -9.80
CA ILE A 192 11.02 6.99 -9.60
C ILE A 192 10.23 7.22 -8.30
N PHE A 193 10.88 7.50 -7.17
CA PHE A 193 10.14 7.76 -5.92
C PHE A 193 9.19 8.96 -6.06
N GLU A 194 9.60 10.02 -6.74
CA GLU A 194 8.73 11.17 -7.01
C GLU A 194 7.56 10.82 -7.95
N LEU A 195 7.85 10.11 -9.04
CA LEU A 195 6.85 9.66 -10.01
C LEU A 195 5.79 8.76 -9.35
N PHE A 196 6.21 7.91 -8.40
CA PHE A 196 5.34 6.93 -7.73
C PHE A 196 4.87 7.36 -6.33
N LYS A 197 5.04 8.64 -5.94
CA LYS A 197 4.75 9.11 -4.56
C LYS A 197 3.32 8.94 -4.07
N LYS A 198 2.36 8.69 -4.97
CA LYS A 198 0.95 8.41 -4.63
C LYS A 198 0.73 6.96 -4.18
N PHE A 199 1.70 6.08 -4.41
CA PHE A 199 1.66 4.67 -4.02
C PHE A 199 2.47 4.43 -2.77
N SER A 200 2.23 3.28 -2.15
CA SER A 200 2.93 2.82 -0.95
C SER A 200 3.69 1.53 -1.21
N ASN A 201 4.56 1.14 -0.28
CA ASN A 201 5.41 -0.06 -0.39
C ASN A 201 6.23 -0.09 -1.70
N ILE A 202 6.80 1.06 -2.06
CA ILE A 202 7.59 1.20 -3.29
C ILE A 202 8.91 0.45 -3.13
N HIS A 203 9.05 -0.65 -3.86
CA HIS A 203 10.29 -1.43 -3.97
C HIS A 203 10.87 -1.30 -5.37
N ILE A 204 12.16 -0.97 -5.44
CA ILE A 204 12.87 -0.79 -6.70
C ILE A 204 14.13 -1.65 -6.68
N TYR A 205 14.24 -2.56 -7.64
CA TYR A 205 15.50 -3.24 -7.93
C TYR A 205 15.91 -3.01 -9.38
N GLN A 206 17.21 -3.11 -9.63
CA GLN A 206 17.79 -2.89 -10.94
C GLN A 206 18.37 -4.21 -11.43
N ASP A 207 18.23 -4.48 -12.72
CA ASP A 207 18.72 -5.72 -13.32
C ASP A 207 18.98 -5.52 -14.83
N HIS A 208 19.50 -6.58 -15.45
CA HIS A 208 19.71 -6.78 -16.86
C HIS A 208 20.81 -5.93 -17.47
N ILE A 209 21.94 -6.57 -17.76
CA ILE A 209 22.94 -6.08 -18.70
C ILE A 209 22.91 -7.06 -19.87
N PHE A 210 22.72 -6.57 -21.09
CA PHE A 210 22.77 -7.41 -22.28
C PHE A 210 24.21 -7.89 -22.52
N PRO A 211 24.51 -9.18 -22.34
CA PRO A 211 25.89 -9.64 -22.29
C PRO A 211 26.42 -10.09 -23.66
N TYR A 212 25.57 -10.19 -24.68
CA TYR A 212 25.91 -10.85 -25.95
C TYR A 212 26.43 -9.86 -26.99
N LYS A 213 27.19 -10.38 -27.96
CA LYS A 213 27.53 -9.65 -29.18
C LYS A 213 26.31 -9.58 -30.09
N VAL A 214 25.98 -8.38 -30.57
CA VAL A 214 24.71 -8.06 -31.24
C VAL A 214 24.54 -8.82 -32.57
N GLU A 215 25.58 -8.90 -33.39
CA GLU A 215 25.50 -9.53 -34.72
C GLU A 215 25.29 -11.04 -34.62
N GLU A 216 25.97 -11.70 -33.68
CA GLU A 216 25.79 -13.11 -33.36
C GLU A 216 24.39 -13.35 -32.78
N TYR A 217 23.95 -12.51 -31.83
CA TYR A 217 22.63 -12.63 -31.20
C TYR A 217 21.48 -12.51 -32.21
N LYS A 218 21.59 -11.62 -33.21
CA LYS A 218 20.63 -11.51 -34.32
C LYS A 218 20.49 -12.82 -35.09
N ASN A 219 21.57 -13.59 -35.19
CA ASN A 219 21.61 -14.90 -35.85
C ASN A 219 21.34 -16.09 -34.90
N ASN A 220 20.83 -15.83 -33.68
CA ASN A 220 20.59 -16.83 -32.63
C ASN A 220 21.87 -17.54 -32.14
N ILE A 221 23.01 -16.86 -32.22
CA ILE A 221 24.29 -17.33 -31.69
C ILE A 221 24.63 -16.51 -30.45
N TYR A 222 24.81 -17.17 -29.31
CA TYR A 222 24.94 -16.53 -28.01
C TYR A 222 26.40 -16.41 -27.58
N VAL A 223 27.13 -15.47 -28.20
CA VAL A 223 28.51 -15.16 -27.86
C VAL A 223 28.54 -14.01 -26.88
N PHE A 224 29.17 -14.20 -25.71
CA PHE A 224 29.36 -13.12 -24.74
C PHE A 224 30.29 -12.04 -25.31
N GLN A 225 30.12 -10.80 -24.89
CA GLN A 225 31.11 -9.76 -25.13
C GLN A 225 32.39 -10.11 -24.36
N ASP A 226 33.55 -9.88 -24.97
CA ASP A 226 34.84 -10.41 -24.49
C ASP A 226 35.11 -10.05 -23.02
N TYR A 227 34.77 -8.83 -22.61
CA TYR A 227 34.97 -8.35 -21.25
C TYR A 227 33.98 -8.95 -20.23
N PHE A 228 32.79 -9.40 -20.65
CA PHE A 228 31.87 -10.15 -19.79
C PHE A 228 32.20 -11.64 -19.74
N GLU A 229 32.72 -12.21 -20.84
CA GLU A 229 33.16 -13.60 -20.90
C GLU A 229 34.29 -13.90 -19.90
N HIS A 230 35.23 -12.97 -19.75
CA HIS A 230 36.37 -13.12 -18.83
C HIS A 230 36.05 -12.66 -17.40
N MET A 231 34.82 -12.20 -17.14
CA MET A 231 34.41 -11.72 -15.82
C MET A 231 33.89 -12.86 -14.95
N PRO A 232 34.29 -12.95 -13.67
CA PRO A 232 33.68 -13.90 -12.73
C PRO A 232 32.16 -13.71 -12.65
N LYS A 233 31.40 -14.81 -12.74
CA LYS A 233 29.92 -14.77 -12.80
C LYS A 233 29.27 -14.03 -11.63
N ASN A 234 29.84 -14.16 -10.43
CA ASN A 234 29.36 -13.45 -9.24
C ASN A 234 29.55 -11.93 -9.38
N ILE A 235 30.68 -11.48 -9.96
CA ILE A 235 30.91 -10.05 -10.21
C ILE A 235 29.95 -9.55 -11.29
N PHE A 236 29.76 -10.29 -12.38
CA PHE A 236 28.80 -9.92 -13.42
C PHE A 236 27.37 -9.80 -12.86
N SER A 237 26.96 -10.75 -12.02
CA SER A 237 25.67 -10.70 -11.33
C SER A 237 25.52 -9.47 -10.43
N GLU A 238 26.57 -9.05 -9.70
CA GLU A 238 26.52 -7.82 -8.89
C GLU A 238 26.50 -6.56 -9.77
N LEU A 239 27.22 -6.57 -10.89
CA LEU A 239 27.14 -5.47 -11.86
C LEU A 239 25.74 -5.31 -12.43
N GLN A 240 25.03 -6.40 -12.73
CA GLN A 240 23.64 -6.31 -13.19
C GLN A 240 22.74 -5.61 -12.16
N LYS A 241 22.94 -5.88 -10.86
CA LYS A 241 22.16 -5.26 -9.78
C LYS A 241 22.43 -3.78 -9.58
N ILE A 242 23.62 -3.31 -9.97
CA ILE A 242 24.07 -1.92 -9.77
C ILE A 242 23.92 -1.09 -11.05
N LEU A 243 24.23 -1.66 -12.21
CA LEU A 243 24.33 -0.99 -13.51
C LEU A 243 23.39 -1.59 -14.57
N GLY A 244 22.42 -2.41 -14.16
CA GLY A 244 21.41 -2.96 -15.05
C GLY A 244 20.58 -1.88 -15.76
N TRP A 245 20.08 -2.17 -16.94
CA TRP A 245 19.28 -1.24 -17.74
C TRP A 245 17.84 -1.13 -17.24
N HIS A 246 17.32 -2.17 -16.58
CA HIS A 246 15.92 -2.27 -16.19
C HIS A 246 15.75 -1.95 -14.70
N LEU A 247 15.02 -0.89 -14.38
CA LEU A 247 14.48 -0.63 -13.05
C LEU A 247 13.12 -1.31 -12.94
N CYS A 248 13.04 -2.37 -12.14
CA CYS A 248 11.81 -3.06 -11.82
C CYS A 248 11.21 -2.49 -10.53
N ILE A 249 10.01 -1.96 -10.65
CA ILE A 249 9.27 -1.28 -9.58
C ILE A 249 8.05 -2.12 -9.20
N THR A 250 7.91 -2.43 -7.92
CA THR A 250 6.65 -2.88 -7.34
C THR A 250 6.13 -1.87 -6.32
N CYS A 251 4.83 -1.64 -6.31
CA CYS A 251 4.17 -0.80 -5.30
C CYS A 251 2.69 -1.18 -5.17
N THR A 252 2.01 -0.62 -4.17
CA THR A 252 0.60 -0.88 -3.90
C THR A 252 -0.19 0.42 -3.78
N LYS A 253 -1.45 0.43 -4.22
CA LYS A 253 -2.38 1.52 -3.90
C LYS A 253 -2.95 1.31 -2.51
N GLU A 254 -2.75 2.25 -1.60
CA GLU A 254 -3.37 2.18 -0.28
C GLU A 254 -4.90 2.25 -0.38
N GLU A 255 -5.56 1.55 0.54
CA GLU A 255 -6.99 1.63 0.67
C GLU A 255 -7.42 2.93 1.35
N ASN A 256 -8.29 3.70 0.69
CA ASN A 256 -8.97 4.78 1.38
C ASN A 256 -9.98 4.17 2.36
N ILE A 257 -9.61 4.14 3.64
CA ILE A 257 -10.43 3.55 4.70
C ILE A 257 -11.33 4.57 5.40
N LEU A 258 -11.25 5.85 5.07
CA LEU A 258 -12.04 6.91 5.70
C LEU A 258 -13.47 6.95 5.16
N ASN A 259 -14.41 7.36 6.00
CA ASN A 259 -15.77 7.63 5.55
C ASN A 259 -15.82 8.96 4.77
N ASP A 260 -16.76 9.08 3.83
CA ASP A 260 -17.00 10.35 3.15
C ASP A 260 -17.80 11.35 4.03
N ASN A 261 -18.53 10.85 5.05
CA ASN A 261 -19.41 11.64 5.91
C ASN A 261 -18.93 11.66 7.37
N ILE A 262 -17.65 11.97 7.58
CA ILE A 262 -17.07 12.12 8.92
C ILE A 262 -17.70 13.34 9.60
N SER A 263 -18.22 13.15 10.82
CA SER A 263 -18.72 14.24 11.67
C SER A 263 -17.75 14.48 12.82
N ILE A 264 -17.34 15.74 13.02
CA ILE A 264 -16.38 16.14 14.06
C ILE A 264 -17.05 17.17 14.97
N SER A 265 -17.06 16.92 16.26
CA SER A 265 -17.59 17.82 17.29
C SER A 265 -16.56 18.05 18.39
N SER A 266 -16.04 19.27 18.50
CA SER A 266 -15.06 19.67 19.52
C SER A 266 -15.69 20.49 20.64
N TYR A 267 -15.24 20.25 21.87
CA TYR A 267 -15.76 20.84 23.09
C TYR A 267 -14.59 21.31 23.97
N ASN A 268 -14.78 22.41 24.70
CA ASN A 268 -13.79 22.92 25.64
C ASN A 268 -14.08 22.58 27.11
N PHE A 269 -15.30 22.12 27.42
CA PHE A 269 -15.77 21.83 28.78
C PHE A 269 -16.34 20.39 28.87
N PRO A 270 -16.05 19.61 29.92
CA PRO A 270 -15.29 19.95 31.14
C PRO A 270 -13.79 20.19 30.93
N TRP A 271 -13.26 19.68 29.82
CA TRP A 271 -11.90 19.90 29.33
C TRP A 271 -11.91 19.67 27.80
N PRO A 272 -10.89 20.13 27.06
CA PRO A 272 -10.82 19.97 25.62
C PRO A 272 -10.93 18.51 25.16
N HIS A 273 -11.95 18.21 24.37
CA HIS A 273 -12.16 16.90 23.76
C HIS A 273 -12.89 17.01 22.42
N THR A 274 -12.63 16.07 21.54
CA THR A 274 -13.25 15.97 20.22
C THR A 274 -13.88 14.59 20.06
N ILE A 275 -15.13 14.58 19.57
CA ILE A 275 -15.84 13.37 19.18
C ILE A 275 -15.83 13.31 17.65
N ILE A 276 -15.46 12.17 17.11
CA ILE A 276 -15.51 11.89 15.68
C ILE A 276 -16.50 10.74 15.47
N ASP A 277 -17.60 11.00 14.78
CA ASP A 277 -18.54 9.98 14.36
C ASP A 277 -18.30 9.59 12.90
N ASN A 278 -18.50 8.31 12.59
CA ASN A 278 -18.30 7.73 11.27
C ASN A 278 -16.88 7.93 10.73
N MET A 279 -15.86 7.67 11.53
CA MET A 279 -14.46 7.94 11.13
C MET A 279 -14.01 7.12 9.91
N PHE A 280 -14.35 5.84 9.86
CA PHE A 280 -13.95 4.90 8.82
C PHE A 280 -15.13 4.50 7.93
N ARG A 281 -14.87 3.95 6.73
CA ARG A 281 -15.94 3.33 5.93
C ARG A 281 -16.61 2.21 6.73
N ASN A 282 -17.90 2.02 6.49
CA ASN A 282 -18.71 1.05 7.23
C ASN A 282 -18.20 -0.39 7.07
N ASP A 283 -17.78 -0.78 5.87
CA ASP A 283 -17.22 -2.11 5.62
C ASP A 283 -15.93 -2.35 6.42
N ILE A 284 -15.03 -1.37 6.49
CA ILE A 284 -13.78 -1.46 7.26
C ILE A 284 -14.06 -1.62 8.75
N ILE A 285 -14.88 -0.74 9.33
CA ILE A 285 -15.11 -0.75 10.79
C ILE A 285 -15.95 -1.94 11.25
N ILE A 286 -16.92 -2.40 10.43
CA ILE A 286 -17.73 -3.58 10.74
C ILE A 286 -16.86 -4.84 10.66
N ASN A 287 -16.01 -4.97 9.65
CA ASN A 287 -15.08 -6.11 9.56
C ASN A 287 -14.09 -6.12 10.73
N ALA A 288 -13.59 -4.96 11.15
CA ALA A 288 -12.76 -4.85 12.35
C ALA A 288 -13.53 -5.24 13.62
N ALA A 289 -14.74 -4.73 13.82
CA ALA A 289 -15.57 -5.06 14.97
C ALA A 289 -15.87 -6.57 15.08
N ASN A 290 -16.25 -7.20 13.95
CA ASN A 290 -16.53 -8.63 13.88
C ASN A 290 -15.30 -9.51 14.12
N SER A 291 -14.10 -8.99 13.91
CA SER A 291 -12.85 -9.71 14.14
C SER A 291 -12.42 -9.74 15.62
N ILE A 292 -13.06 -8.95 16.48
CA ILE A 292 -12.74 -8.87 17.92
C ILE A 292 -13.68 -9.79 18.70
N CYS A 293 -13.13 -10.80 19.38
CA CYS A 293 -13.88 -11.75 20.21
C CYS A 293 -14.67 -11.05 21.34
N ASP A 294 -15.74 -11.70 21.82
CA ASP A 294 -16.41 -11.31 23.07
C ASP A 294 -15.59 -11.74 24.29
N TYR A 295 -15.84 -11.14 25.46
CA TYR A 295 -15.04 -11.33 26.68
C TYR A 295 -14.84 -12.80 27.08
N ASP A 296 -15.89 -13.61 26.96
CA ASP A 296 -15.90 -15.01 27.38
C ASP A 296 -15.23 -15.95 26.36
N ASP A 297 -15.09 -15.50 25.11
CA ASP A 297 -14.52 -16.28 24.00
C ASP A 297 -13.00 -16.04 23.83
N ILE A 298 -12.40 -15.26 24.73
CA ILE A 298 -10.98 -14.91 24.68
C ILE A 298 -10.10 -16.00 25.27
N ASP A 299 -9.15 -16.48 24.47
CA ASP A 299 -8.00 -17.25 24.93
C ASP A 299 -7.00 -16.34 25.66
N ILE A 300 -6.70 -16.66 26.93
CA ILE A 300 -5.95 -15.81 27.85
C ILE A 300 -4.46 -15.70 27.48
N GLU A 301 -3.90 -16.64 26.71
CA GLU A 301 -2.45 -16.66 26.41
C GLU A 301 -1.93 -15.35 25.81
N ASN A 302 -2.79 -14.59 25.12
CA ASN A 302 -2.42 -13.35 24.44
C ASN A 302 -2.99 -12.08 25.07
N TYR A 303 -3.69 -12.18 26.20
CA TYR A 303 -4.40 -11.08 26.84
C TYR A 303 -3.90 -10.84 28.26
N LYS A 304 -3.78 -9.57 28.63
CA LYS A 304 -3.59 -9.16 30.01
C LYS A 304 -4.96 -8.95 30.67
N GLU A 305 -5.23 -9.70 31.73
CA GLU A 305 -6.43 -9.51 32.53
C GLU A 305 -6.19 -8.48 33.64
N TYR A 306 -7.11 -7.51 33.74
CA TYR A 306 -7.18 -6.53 34.81
C TYR A 306 -8.50 -6.75 35.54
N LYS A 307 -8.42 -7.30 36.76
CA LYS A 307 -9.58 -7.53 37.62
C LYS A 307 -9.28 -7.04 39.03
N ASN A 308 -9.59 -5.78 39.30
CA ASN A 308 -9.38 -5.13 40.59
C ASN A 308 -10.56 -4.21 40.92
N GLU A 309 -10.46 -3.46 42.03
CA GLU A 309 -11.51 -2.53 42.46
C GLU A 309 -11.76 -1.38 41.47
N TYR A 310 -10.78 -1.06 40.63
CA TYR A 310 -10.83 0.05 39.68
C TYR A 310 -11.32 -0.34 38.29
N ALA A 311 -11.03 -1.57 37.85
CA ALA A 311 -11.31 -2.02 36.50
C ALA A 311 -11.51 -3.54 36.40
N ASN A 312 -12.41 -3.93 35.49
CA ASN A 312 -12.58 -5.30 35.03
C ASN A 312 -12.52 -5.33 33.49
N LYS A 313 -11.39 -5.76 32.92
CA LYS A 313 -11.17 -5.85 31.48
C LYS A 313 -10.09 -6.86 31.10
N LYS A 314 -10.15 -7.34 29.86
CA LYS A 314 -9.05 -8.02 29.17
C LYS A 314 -8.49 -7.08 28.10
N GLU A 315 -7.18 -7.07 27.93
CA GLU A 315 -6.48 -6.16 27.01
C GLU A 315 -5.43 -6.90 26.18
N ILE A 316 -5.39 -6.62 24.87
CA ILE A 316 -4.27 -6.98 23.99
C ILE A 316 -3.48 -5.71 23.70
N SER A 317 -2.21 -5.69 24.06
CA SER A 317 -1.28 -4.59 23.74
C SER A 317 -0.24 -4.98 22.69
N ASN A 318 0.07 -6.27 22.51
CA ASN A 318 1.00 -6.72 21.49
C ASN A 318 0.32 -6.81 20.11
N ILE A 319 0.72 -5.89 19.21
CA ILE A 319 0.15 -5.74 17.87
C ILE A 319 0.20 -7.03 17.03
N SER A 320 1.16 -7.92 17.26
CA SER A 320 1.28 -9.18 16.49
C SER A 320 0.03 -10.05 16.65
N PHE A 321 -0.65 -10.00 17.80
CA PHE A 321 -1.87 -10.77 18.09
C PHE A 321 -3.16 -10.06 17.65
N PHE A 322 -3.08 -8.84 17.09
CA PHE A 322 -4.28 -8.13 16.66
C PHE A 322 -4.83 -8.75 15.38
N PRO A 323 -6.17 -8.77 15.20
CA PRO A 323 -6.76 -9.12 13.92
C PRO A 323 -6.25 -8.21 12.80
N GLU A 324 -6.11 -8.75 11.58
CA GLU A 324 -5.56 -8.00 10.44
C GLU A 324 -6.42 -6.78 10.07
N GLN A 325 -7.74 -6.90 10.27
CA GLN A 325 -8.71 -5.83 10.06
C GLN A 325 -8.47 -4.65 11.02
N VAL A 326 -8.12 -4.92 12.28
CA VAL A 326 -7.76 -3.88 13.26
C VAL A 326 -6.37 -3.31 12.95
N LYS A 327 -5.42 -4.14 12.52
CA LYS A 327 -4.09 -3.69 12.08
C LYS A 327 -4.18 -2.69 10.92
N ASN A 328 -5.08 -2.90 9.96
CA ASN A 328 -5.34 -1.95 8.86
C ASN A 328 -5.75 -0.56 9.37
N ILE A 329 -6.65 -0.50 10.36
CA ILE A 329 -7.05 0.76 11.01
C ILE A 329 -5.85 1.41 11.70
N ILE A 330 -5.06 0.64 12.45
CA ILE A 330 -3.87 1.14 13.16
C ILE A 330 -2.83 1.67 12.18
N ARG A 331 -2.60 1.01 11.03
CA ARG A 331 -1.68 1.49 9.99
C ARG A 331 -2.03 2.91 9.57
N TYR A 332 -3.30 3.18 9.28
CA TYR A 332 -3.76 4.53 8.95
C TYR A 332 -3.61 5.52 10.13
N LEU A 333 -3.99 5.13 11.36
CA LEU A 333 -3.86 5.97 12.56
C LEU A 333 -2.40 6.29 12.94
N ARG A 334 -1.44 5.67 12.24
CA ARG A 334 0.00 5.87 12.36
C ARG A 334 0.60 6.59 11.15
N THR A 335 -0.18 6.97 10.14
CA THR A 335 0.37 7.70 8.98
C THR A 335 0.70 9.15 9.37
N PRO A 336 1.74 9.75 8.76
CA PRO A 336 2.03 11.17 8.95
C PRO A 336 0.83 12.08 8.63
N GLU A 337 0.00 11.69 7.67
CA GLU A 337 -1.24 12.40 7.32
C GLU A 337 -2.20 12.44 8.51
N PHE A 338 -2.45 11.30 9.16
CA PHE A 338 -3.34 11.26 10.33
C PHE A 338 -2.75 12.01 11.52
N ILE A 339 -1.45 11.87 11.78
CA ILE A 339 -0.77 12.60 12.85
C ILE A 339 -0.96 14.10 12.66
N HIS A 340 -0.74 14.63 11.46
CA HIS A 340 -0.93 16.04 11.19
C HIS A 340 -2.38 16.51 11.43
N LYS A 341 -3.38 15.68 11.09
CA LYS A 341 -4.79 15.97 11.43
C LYS A 341 -5.00 16.02 12.94
N LEU A 342 -4.39 15.09 13.69
CA LEU A 342 -4.48 15.04 15.14
C LEU A 342 -3.84 16.28 15.80
N GLU A 343 -2.69 16.72 15.29
CA GLU A 343 -2.03 17.94 15.74
C GLU A 343 -2.93 19.17 15.52
N ASN A 344 -3.58 19.27 14.36
CA ASN A 344 -4.50 20.37 14.06
C ASN A 344 -5.77 20.35 14.92
N ILE A 345 -6.32 19.17 15.21
CA ILE A 345 -7.50 19.01 16.08
C ILE A 345 -7.19 19.40 17.52
N THR A 346 -6.00 19.04 18.00
CA THR A 346 -5.64 19.17 19.43
C THR A 346 -4.84 20.43 19.74
N GLY A 347 -4.20 21.04 18.74
CA GLY A 347 -3.23 22.13 18.93
C GLY A 347 -1.89 21.66 19.52
N ILE A 348 -1.65 20.35 19.57
CA ILE A 348 -0.45 19.74 20.15
C ILE A 348 0.40 19.21 19.02
N TYR A 349 1.60 19.77 18.84
CA TYR A 349 2.49 19.48 17.71
C TYR A 349 3.68 18.60 18.09
N ASN A 350 4.34 18.04 17.07
CA ASN A 350 5.44 17.09 17.19
C ASN A 350 4.99 15.83 17.94
N LEU A 351 3.85 15.29 17.52
CA LEU A 351 3.32 14.05 18.05
C LEU A 351 4.10 12.86 17.48
N ILE A 352 4.47 11.94 18.37
CA ILE A 352 5.15 10.69 18.06
C ILE A 352 4.20 9.54 18.44
N ILE A 353 4.21 8.51 17.59
CA ILE A 353 3.37 7.33 17.74
C ILE A 353 3.93 6.42 18.83
N ASP A 354 3.04 5.83 19.62
CA ASP A 354 3.39 4.69 20.45
C ASP A 354 3.59 3.43 19.59
N GLU A 355 4.84 3.11 19.25
CA GLU A 355 5.15 1.90 18.49
C GLU A 355 4.81 0.63 19.27
N GLN A 356 4.95 0.67 20.59
CA GLN A 356 4.77 -0.47 21.51
C GLN A 356 3.32 -0.65 21.97
N ILE A 357 2.46 0.35 21.76
CA ILE A 357 1.07 0.38 22.26
C ILE A 357 1.07 0.17 23.80
N TYR A 358 1.99 0.84 24.49
CA TYR A 358 2.19 0.73 25.92
C TYR A 358 0.99 1.26 26.70
N GLY A 359 0.33 0.37 27.44
CA GLY A 359 -0.89 0.70 28.21
C GLY A 359 -2.10 1.04 27.34
N GLY A 360 -2.04 0.76 26.03
CA GLY A 360 -3.14 0.89 25.09
C GLY A 360 -3.56 -0.46 24.51
N GLY A 361 -4.22 -0.43 23.35
CA GLY A 361 -4.58 -1.59 22.56
C GLY A 361 -6.06 -1.92 22.59
N ILE A 362 -6.41 -3.18 22.30
CA ILE A 362 -7.80 -3.62 22.27
C ILE A 362 -8.24 -3.94 23.70
N SER A 363 -9.17 -3.17 24.25
CA SER A 363 -9.78 -3.40 25.56
C SER A 363 -11.19 -3.98 25.43
N ILE A 364 -11.47 -5.04 26.19
CA ILE A 364 -12.75 -5.73 26.22
C ILE A 364 -13.21 -5.84 27.68
N SER A 365 -14.33 -5.20 28.01
CA SER A 365 -14.90 -5.15 29.36
C SER A 365 -16.24 -5.89 29.41
N PRO A 366 -16.44 -6.86 30.32
CA PRO A 366 -17.66 -7.67 30.37
C PRO A 366 -18.84 -6.91 30.99
N ASN A 367 -20.03 -7.51 30.96
CA ASN A 367 -21.16 -7.08 31.77
C ASN A 367 -20.79 -6.90 33.25
N GLY A 368 -21.28 -5.85 33.90
CA GLY A 368 -20.94 -5.50 35.29
C GLY A 368 -19.57 -4.85 35.46
N ALA A 369 -18.77 -4.71 34.41
CA ALA A 369 -17.51 -3.95 34.50
C ALA A 369 -17.78 -2.44 34.52
N LYS A 370 -16.92 -1.74 35.24
CA LYS A 370 -16.80 -0.28 35.28
C LYS A 370 -15.33 0.11 35.21
N LEU A 371 -15.06 1.37 34.92
CA LEU A 371 -13.74 1.96 35.09
C LEU A 371 -13.88 3.14 36.03
N GLU A 372 -13.29 3.00 37.22
CA GLU A 372 -13.33 4.05 38.23
C GLU A 372 -12.76 5.36 37.68
N LYS A 373 -13.29 6.45 38.22
CA LYS A 373 -12.91 7.80 37.82
C LYS A 373 -11.42 8.02 38.11
N HIS A 374 -10.69 8.48 37.10
CA HIS A 374 -9.24 8.65 37.20
C HIS A 374 -8.69 9.72 36.27
N ILE A 375 -7.41 10.04 36.49
CA ILE A 375 -6.55 10.79 35.59
C ILE A 375 -5.44 9.85 35.13
N ASP A 376 -5.22 9.80 33.82
CA ASP A 376 -4.19 8.98 33.19
C ASP A 376 -2.77 9.36 33.63
N PHE A 377 -1.85 8.41 33.60
CA PHE A 377 -0.42 8.70 33.75
C PHE A 377 0.07 9.65 32.64
N ASN A 378 1.03 10.51 32.97
CA ASN A 378 1.45 11.60 32.07
C ASN A 378 2.81 11.37 31.36
N ILE A 379 3.58 10.36 31.77
CA ILE A 379 4.88 10.01 31.19
C ILE A 379 4.98 8.50 30.98
N ASN A 380 5.49 8.09 29.81
CA ASN A 380 6.01 6.74 29.63
C ASN A 380 7.51 6.74 29.97
N SER A 381 7.87 6.07 31.06
CA SER A 381 9.24 6.03 31.58
C SER A 381 10.21 5.27 30.66
N ASP A 382 9.71 4.32 29.87
CA ASP A 382 10.56 3.43 29.07
C ASP A 382 11.13 4.17 27.86
N ILE A 383 10.35 5.10 27.29
CA ILE A 383 10.76 5.95 26.16
C ILE A 383 11.06 7.40 26.58
N ASN A 384 10.90 7.74 27.86
CA ASN A 384 11.11 9.08 28.42
C ASN A 384 10.34 10.20 27.68
N MET A 385 9.07 9.95 27.38
CA MET A 385 8.21 10.90 26.66
C MET A 385 6.91 11.19 27.41
N TYR A 386 6.35 12.39 27.16
CA TYR A 386 5.08 12.80 27.75
C TYR A 386 3.92 12.25 26.92
N ARG A 387 2.97 11.57 27.58
CA ARG A 387 1.70 11.20 26.94
C ARG A 387 0.94 12.48 26.70
N ALA A 388 0.58 12.75 25.44
CA ALA A 388 0.08 14.04 25.00
C ALA A 388 -1.38 13.97 24.57
N VAL A 389 -1.73 12.95 23.77
CA VAL A 389 -3.07 12.78 23.21
C VAL A 389 -3.54 11.33 23.37
N ASN A 390 -4.81 11.20 23.70
CA ASN A 390 -5.54 9.95 23.79
C ASN A 390 -6.53 9.83 22.64
N LEU A 391 -6.57 8.66 22.01
CA LEU A 391 -7.59 8.28 21.05
C LEU A 391 -8.26 6.98 21.51
N ILE A 392 -9.58 7.01 21.63
CA ILE A 392 -10.41 5.85 21.94
C ILE A 392 -11.38 5.63 20.79
N LEU A 393 -11.28 4.51 20.06
CA LEU A 393 -12.19 4.12 18.99
C LEU A 393 -13.08 2.96 19.44
N TYR A 394 -14.39 3.08 19.22
CA TYR A 394 -15.38 2.09 19.66
C TYR A 394 -15.85 1.14 18.55
N PHE A 395 -16.14 -0.10 18.94
CA PHE A 395 -16.63 -1.18 18.06
C PHE A 395 -18.03 -1.70 18.48
N ASN A 396 -18.78 -0.90 19.22
CA ASN A 396 -20.02 -1.31 19.88
C ASN A 396 -21.25 -1.06 19.01
N ASP A 397 -21.90 -2.11 18.54
CA ASP A 397 -23.18 -1.97 17.83
C ASP A 397 -24.36 -1.91 18.80
N ASN A 398 -25.42 -1.18 18.42
CA ASN A 398 -26.69 -1.04 19.16
C ASN A 398 -26.54 -0.71 20.67
N TRP A 399 -25.70 0.27 21.01
CA TRP A 399 -25.42 0.63 22.41
C TRP A 399 -26.12 1.94 22.80
N THR A 400 -26.76 1.91 23.97
CA THR A 400 -27.53 3.05 24.52
C THR A 400 -27.09 3.40 25.93
N GLU A 401 -27.61 4.49 26.50
CA GLU A 401 -27.36 4.85 27.90
C GLU A 401 -27.86 3.78 28.90
N GLU A 402 -28.91 3.03 28.57
CA GLU A 402 -29.44 1.95 29.41
C GLU A 402 -28.44 0.82 29.60
N ASN A 403 -27.55 0.62 28.61
CA ASN A 403 -26.49 -0.39 28.67
C ASN A 403 -25.33 0.03 29.58
N GLY A 404 -25.31 1.27 30.09
CA GLY A 404 -24.16 1.81 30.82
C GLY A 404 -22.88 1.78 29.99
N GLY A 405 -21.70 1.65 30.60
CA GLY A 405 -20.42 1.63 29.89
C GLY A 405 -20.09 2.92 29.11
N CYS A 406 -20.86 3.99 29.33
CA CYS A 406 -20.70 5.26 28.66
C CYS A 406 -19.51 6.00 29.26
N PHE A 407 -18.69 6.60 28.40
CA PHE A 407 -17.51 7.35 28.81
C PHE A 407 -17.95 8.61 29.55
N GLN A 408 -17.59 8.70 30.84
CA GLN A 408 -17.96 9.79 31.73
C GLN A 408 -16.82 10.82 31.76
N LEU A 409 -17.16 12.09 31.60
CA LEU A 409 -16.24 13.21 31.71
C LEU A 409 -16.61 14.05 32.93
N PHE A 410 -15.63 14.33 33.77
CA PHE A 410 -15.81 15.06 35.02
C PHE A 410 -15.09 16.40 34.99
N ASP A 411 -15.61 17.38 35.73
CA ASP A 411 -14.92 18.65 35.98
C ASP A 411 -13.84 18.50 37.08
N GLU A 412 -13.06 19.56 37.33
CA GLU A 412 -12.02 19.58 38.39
C GLU A 412 -12.58 19.34 39.80
N LYS A 413 -13.89 19.50 40.01
CA LYS A 413 -14.59 19.28 41.28
C LYS A 413 -15.17 17.87 41.39
N SER A 414 -14.84 16.96 40.46
CA SER A 414 -15.39 15.61 40.40
C SER A 414 -16.88 15.51 40.10
N ASN A 415 -17.51 16.56 39.58
CA ASN A 415 -18.89 16.47 39.10
C ASN A 415 -18.90 15.85 37.70
N GLU A 416 -19.80 14.89 37.49
CA GLU A 416 -20.05 14.36 36.15
C GLU A 416 -20.72 15.43 35.29
N ILE A 417 -20.11 15.79 34.17
CA ILE A 417 -20.58 16.83 33.26
C ILE A 417 -21.21 16.24 32.01
N LYS A 418 -20.62 15.17 31.47
CA LYS A 418 -21.03 14.60 30.18
C LYS A 418 -20.82 13.10 30.15
N LYS A 419 -21.72 12.40 29.45
CA LYS A 419 -21.58 11.00 29.06
C LYS A 419 -21.52 10.89 27.54
N ILE A 420 -20.69 9.98 27.06
CA ILE A 420 -20.60 9.62 25.65
C ILE A 420 -20.69 8.11 25.56
N CYS A 421 -21.83 7.60 25.12
CA CYS A 421 -21.99 6.16 24.97
C CYS A 421 -21.18 5.64 23.78
N PRO A 422 -20.51 4.48 23.95
CA PRO A 422 -19.75 3.88 22.87
C PRO A 422 -20.71 3.56 21.72
N SER A 423 -20.25 3.74 20.50
CA SER A 423 -20.99 3.29 19.32
C SER A 423 -19.97 2.93 18.25
N ILE A 424 -20.33 2.01 17.37
CA ILE A 424 -19.46 1.60 16.29
C ILE A 424 -19.00 2.82 15.51
N ASN A 425 -17.70 2.88 15.19
CA ASN A 425 -17.10 3.94 14.40
C ASN A 425 -17.08 5.35 15.04
N LYS A 426 -17.31 5.42 16.36
CA LYS A 426 -17.12 6.64 17.15
C LYS A 426 -15.73 6.65 17.77
N ALA A 427 -14.99 7.73 17.55
CA ALA A 427 -13.73 8.00 18.22
C ALA A 427 -13.84 9.19 19.18
N ILE A 428 -13.11 9.15 20.28
CA ILE A 428 -12.94 10.26 21.21
C ILE A 428 -11.46 10.60 21.28
N ILE A 429 -11.13 11.88 21.07
CA ILE A 429 -9.78 12.42 21.13
C ILE A 429 -9.72 13.45 22.25
N PHE A 430 -8.72 13.37 23.12
CA PHE A 430 -8.51 14.35 24.19
C PHE A 430 -7.05 14.40 24.64
N SER A 431 -6.62 15.54 25.16
CA SER A 431 -5.26 15.70 25.70
C SER A 431 -5.10 14.92 27.01
N SER A 432 -3.92 14.33 27.25
CA SER A 432 -3.55 13.84 28.58
C SER A 432 -3.12 15.00 29.47
N ASN A 433 -3.89 15.32 30.52
CA ASN A 433 -3.48 16.29 31.53
C ASN A 433 -4.13 16.00 32.89
N ASN A 434 -3.73 16.75 33.93
CA ASN A 434 -4.21 16.54 35.31
C ASN A 434 -5.66 16.98 35.56
N LYS A 435 -6.35 17.48 34.55
CA LYS A 435 -7.75 17.91 34.59
C LYS A 435 -8.65 17.01 33.76
N THR A 436 -8.10 16.13 32.92
CA THR A 436 -8.86 15.22 32.07
C THR A 436 -9.34 14.00 32.85
N MET A 437 -10.14 14.24 33.88
CA MET A 437 -10.71 13.20 34.71
C MET A 437 -11.86 12.50 33.98
N HIS A 438 -11.77 11.18 33.91
CA HIS A 438 -12.71 10.36 33.15
C HIS A 438 -12.85 8.94 33.71
N GLY A 439 -13.83 8.19 33.20
CA GLY A 439 -14.10 6.80 33.54
C GLY A 439 -15.23 6.25 32.67
N PHE A 440 -15.78 5.10 33.04
CA PHE A 440 -17.07 4.67 32.47
C PHE A 440 -17.92 3.96 33.52
N ASN A 441 -19.23 4.20 33.45
CA ASN A 441 -20.18 3.64 34.40
C ASN A 441 -20.39 2.14 34.15
N GLU A 442 -20.89 1.44 35.16
CA GLU A 442 -21.13 0.00 35.10
C GLU A 442 -21.92 -0.41 33.86
N ILE A 443 -21.40 -1.40 33.13
CA ILE A 443 -22.05 -2.01 31.97
C ILE A 443 -23.22 -2.87 32.44
N LYS A 444 -24.36 -2.73 31.76
CA LYS A 444 -25.61 -3.44 32.03
C LYS A 444 -26.16 -4.01 30.73
N HIS A 445 -26.75 -5.20 30.81
CA HIS A 445 -27.55 -5.79 29.72
C HIS A 445 -26.81 -5.88 28.36
N ALA A 446 -25.48 -5.94 28.36
CA ALA A 446 -24.64 -6.07 27.17
C ALA A 446 -23.53 -7.09 27.42
N LYS A 447 -23.14 -7.86 26.39
CA LYS A 447 -22.11 -8.90 26.51
C LYS A 447 -20.75 -8.32 26.91
N SER A 448 -20.24 -7.40 26.10
CA SER A 448 -18.97 -6.73 26.36
C SER A 448 -18.86 -5.38 25.66
N ARG A 449 -18.13 -4.44 26.30
CA ARG A 449 -17.73 -3.16 25.74
C ARG A 449 -16.36 -3.29 25.08
N LYS A 450 -16.21 -2.90 23.81
CA LYS A 450 -14.99 -3.08 23.01
C LYS A 450 -14.44 -1.75 22.51
N SER A 451 -13.16 -1.48 22.76
CA SER A 451 -12.50 -0.27 22.27
C SER A 451 -11.05 -0.51 21.86
N LEU A 452 -10.56 0.23 20.88
CA LEU A 452 -9.14 0.40 20.57
C LEU A 452 -8.65 1.71 21.18
N ASN A 453 -7.64 1.61 22.04
CA ASN A 453 -7.08 2.73 22.79
C ASN A 453 -5.65 2.99 22.29
N LEU A 454 -5.37 4.19 21.77
CA LEU A 454 -4.05 4.56 21.24
C LEU A 454 -3.57 5.88 21.82
N TRP A 455 -2.26 5.94 22.12
CA TRP A 455 -1.62 7.08 22.73
C TRP A 455 -0.61 7.71 21.76
N TYR A 456 -0.50 9.03 21.86
CA TYR A 456 0.49 9.81 21.13
C TYR A 456 1.31 10.63 22.12
N TYR A 457 2.61 10.67 21.87
CA TYR A 457 3.62 11.20 22.77
C TYR A 457 4.27 12.46 22.22
N THR A 458 4.92 13.24 23.05
CA THR A 458 5.77 14.35 22.62
C THR A 458 6.97 14.50 23.55
N GLU A 459 8.10 14.95 23.00
CA GLU A 459 9.31 15.25 23.78
C GLU A 459 9.14 16.56 24.57
N ARG A 460 8.43 17.52 23.98
CA ARG A 460 8.21 18.81 24.61
C ARG A 460 7.07 18.70 25.58
N LYS A 461 7.38 18.82 26.86
CA LYS A 461 6.36 18.94 27.91
C LYS A 461 5.31 20.00 27.53
N PRO A 462 4.04 19.62 27.32
CA PRO A 462 2.98 20.58 27.06
C PRO A 462 2.72 21.45 28.30
N ASP A 463 2.34 22.72 28.09
CA ASP A 463 2.17 23.70 29.18
C ASP A 463 1.11 23.29 30.23
N TYR A 464 0.19 22.40 29.85
CA TYR A 464 -0.88 21.88 30.68
C TYR A 464 -0.55 20.56 31.41
N VAL A 465 0.63 19.95 31.18
CA VAL A 465 1.04 18.73 31.88
C VAL A 465 1.72 19.09 33.20
N ASP A 466 1.47 18.29 34.24
CA ASP A 466 1.97 18.56 35.58
C ASP A 466 3.50 18.70 35.68
N LYS A 467 3.97 19.47 36.67
CA LYS A 467 5.41 19.73 36.89
C LYS A 467 6.23 18.44 37.06
N TYR A 468 5.62 17.39 37.56
CA TYR A 468 6.27 16.12 37.90
C TYR A 468 5.60 14.93 37.20
N PRO A 469 6.36 13.88 36.85
CA PRO A 469 5.81 12.60 36.40
C PRO A 469 4.87 12.01 37.44
N HIS A 470 3.76 11.42 37.01
CA HIS A 470 2.85 10.68 37.87
C HIS A 470 2.24 9.45 37.17
N ASN A 471 1.92 8.45 37.98
CA ASN A 471 1.12 7.29 37.57
C ASN A 471 -0.36 7.67 37.50
N THR A 472 -1.22 6.73 37.11
CA THR A 472 -2.68 6.93 37.13
C THR A 472 -3.17 7.31 38.53
N HIS A 473 -3.93 8.40 38.62
CA HIS A 473 -4.55 8.87 39.86
C HIS A 473 -6.03 8.44 39.89
N TRP A 474 -6.36 7.49 40.76
CA TRP A 474 -7.74 7.05 41.02
C TRP A 474 -8.39 7.95 42.08
N LEU A 475 -9.66 8.33 41.89
CA LEU A 475 -10.32 9.40 42.65
C LEU A 475 -11.70 9.04 43.21
#